data_AF-A0A162MLG4-F1
#
_entry.id   AF-A0A162MLG4-F1
#
_cell.length_a   1.000
_cell.length_b   1.000
_cell.length_c   1.000
_cell.angle_alpha   90.00
_cell.angle_beta   90.00
_cell.angle_gamma   90.00
#
_symmetry.space_group_name_H-M   'P 1'
#
loop_
_entity.id
_entity.type
_entity.pdbx_description
1 polymer ?
#
loop_
_entity_poly.entity_id
_entity_poly.type
_entity_poly.pdbx_seq_one_letter_code
_entity_poly.pdbx_strand_id
1 'polypeptide(L)'
;MSITPETASQHKNDPAVVCCLAQAGTVISPADLEDPAIFPDLEDSGLLKIPANVLTIGQVLGKKLVKTVDALTPITPDMIEGGEEAVKEIEEAVPAVEAKEAKVVEAAPVKTAPNVIRIHIEEGKGINLEIPAIVATAPAPEKEAVEAKEEKKEAKIEDRVKRTLVMREFEVKEVRLGEETSFENGVLTIRRSLMEDALKADPIAKKMEIDIITPDNKNVFTNTIMDVIPIATKVEGPLGEGVTHVMSGAVVVLTGVDESGIQVHEFGSCEGIIGEKVRFGRPGCPDENDIMIRIHVTIQGGTGMERKGPYAAHKACDAVIQEIREVLKKKPASEAVKVTEYKDVERVGRPRVVLVKEIMGQGAMHDNVILPKEPAGVLGGRPNVDLGNIPVVLSPNEVRDGGIHALTCIGPASKENTRHYFREPLVNLLAEDEELNLVGVVFVGSPQINEEKFYVSERLGALVEALGVDGAIVTTEGFGNNHIDFASHIEQIGKRGIPVVGVTYAAYQGQLIVGNKYMDAMVELNKDKNGMESEILGDNTLCPEDARRAVAMLKAKMAGVKILPPSKKWDQSVVENNQKLVDEKYKA
;
A
#
# COMPACT_ATOMS: atom_id res chain seq x y z
N MET A 1 1.90 24.42 15.10
CA MET A 1 1.27 23.61 16.17
C MET A 1 2.31 23.43 17.25
N SER A 2 1.98 23.58 18.53
CA SER A 2 3.01 23.45 19.56
C SER A 2 3.52 22.02 19.73
N ILE A 3 4.78 21.87 20.11
CA ILE A 3 5.44 20.57 20.24
C ILE A 3 5.13 19.87 21.57
N THR A 4 5.18 18.55 21.56
CA THR A 4 5.05 17.73 22.77
C THR A 4 6.40 17.65 23.52
N PRO A 5 6.42 17.25 24.82
CA PRO A 5 7.68 17.02 25.54
C PRO A 5 8.60 15.99 24.87
N GLU A 6 8.03 14.96 24.25
CA GLU A 6 8.78 13.93 23.51
C GLU A 6 9.46 14.53 22.27
N THR A 7 8.71 15.31 21.49
CA THR A 7 9.22 16.05 20.32
C THR A 7 10.31 17.04 20.73
N ALA A 8 10.11 17.79 21.81
CA ALA A 8 11.09 18.75 22.33
C ALA A 8 12.42 18.07 22.74
N SER A 9 12.37 16.83 23.25
CA SER A 9 13.57 16.06 23.56
C SER A 9 14.30 15.59 22.29
N GLN A 10 13.58 15.20 21.25
CA GLN A 10 14.17 14.76 19.97
C GLN A 10 14.83 15.93 19.23
N HIS A 11 14.22 17.11 19.30
CA HIS A 11 14.66 18.33 18.62
C HIS A 11 15.42 19.29 19.54
N LYS A 12 16.05 18.79 20.62
CA LYS A 12 16.79 19.58 21.60
C LYS A 12 17.78 20.58 20.96
N ASN A 13 18.43 20.17 19.88
CA ASN A 13 19.50 20.95 19.23
C ASN A 13 19.00 21.81 18.06
N ASP A 14 17.70 21.77 17.76
CA ASP A 14 17.12 22.54 16.67
C ASP A 14 16.72 23.96 17.16
N PRO A 15 16.55 24.93 16.25
CA PRO A 15 16.20 26.30 16.60
C PRO A 15 14.91 26.38 17.44
N ALA A 16 14.88 27.29 18.41
CA ALA A 16 13.68 27.60 19.17
C ALA A 16 12.90 28.73 18.48
N VAL A 17 11.66 28.45 18.09
CA VAL A 17 10.72 29.44 17.51
C VAL A 17 9.42 29.36 18.29
N VAL A 18 8.83 30.51 18.65
CA VAL A 18 7.54 30.50 19.37
C VAL A 18 6.38 30.15 18.43
N CYS A 19 5.49 29.24 18.86
CA CYS A 19 4.35 28.82 18.03
C CYS A 19 3.20 29.84 18.01
N CYS A 20 3.06 30.61 19.07
CA CYS A 20 1.98 31.59 19.25
C CYS A 20 2.52 32.84 19.96
N LEU A 21 1.64 33.83 20.15
CA LEU A 21 1.98 35.03 20.92
C LEU A 21 2.35 34.64 22.36
N ALA A 22 3.62 34.82 22.73
CA ALA A 22 4.13 34.50 24.05
C ALA A 22 4.34 35.80 24.85
N GLN A 23 3.65 35.95 25.98
CA GLN A 23 3.71 37.17 26.78
C GLN A 23 5.02 37.27 27.57
N ALA A 24 5.47 38.50 27.81
CA ALA A 24 6.57 38.76 28.72
C ALA A 24 6.32 38.08 30.09
N GLY A 25 7.32 37.36 30.58
CA GLY A 25 7.26 36.61 31.82
C GLY A 25 6.81 35.15 31.71
N THR A 26 6.45 34.68 30.51
CA THR A 26 6.15 33.26 30.24
C THR A 26 7.40 32.41 30.44
N VAL A 27 7.26 31.30 31.16
CA VAL A 27 8.30 30.26 31.28
C VAL A 27 8.12 29.30 30.13
N ILE A 28 9.10 29.22 29.24
CA ILE A 28 9.01 28.50 27.98
C ILE A 28 8.89 27.00 28.24
N SER A 29 7.82 26.41 27.74
CA SER A 29 7.53 24.98 27.75
C SER A 29 7.44 24.44 26.31
N PRO A 30 7.39 23.11 26.10
CA PRO A 30 7.16 22.55 24.76
C PRO A 30 5.90 23.11 24.09
N ALA A 31 4.86 23.41 24.88
CA ALA A 31 3.60 23.94 24.37
C ALA A 31 3.70 25.38 23.81
N ASP A 32 4.83 26.06 24.02
CA ASP A 32 5.09 27.42 23.53
C ASP A 32 5.98 27.45 22.28
N LEU A 33 6.51 26.30 21.86
CA LEU A 33 7.49 26.18 20.78
C LEU A 33 6.86 25.51 19.56
N GLU A 34 7.23 26.03 18.38
CA GLU A 34 6.81 25.51 17.08
C GLU A 34 7.65 24.29 16.68
N ASP A 35 7.06 23.42 15.85
CA ASP A 35 7.72 22.20 15.40
C ASP A 35 8.87 22.48 14.41
N PRO A 36 10.14 22.16 14.73
CA PRO A 36 11.24 22.38 13.80
C PRO A 36 11.09 21.62 12.47
N ALA A 37 10.27 20.57 12.43
CA ALA A 37 9.97 19.85 11.20
C ALA A 37 9.31 20.76 10.14
N ILE A 38 8.58 21.80 10.54
CA ILE A 38 7.88 22.72 9.61
C ILE A 38 8.69 23.96 9.24
N PHE A 39 9.80 24.26 9.94
CA PHE A 39 10.59 25.46 9.67
C PHE A 39 11.06 25.59 8.23
N PRO A 40 11.52 24.52 7.56
CA PRO A 40 11.95 24.63 6.18
C PRO A 40 10.84 25.07 5.24
N ASP A 41 9.60 24.65 5.47
CA ASP A 41 8.44 25.06 4.65
C ASP A 41 8.07 26.52 4.94
N LEU A 42 8.23 26.95 6.20
CA LEU A 42 8.04 28.35 6.59
C LEU A 42 9.15 29.25 6.02
N GLU A 43 10.39 28.77 5.90
CA GLU A 43 11.49 29.48 5.23
C GLU A 43 11.28 29.53 3.71
N ASP A 44 10.89 28.41 3.08
CA ASP A 44 10.57 28.32 1.64
C ASP A 44 9.40 29.25 1.26
N SER A 45 8.40 29.40 2.13
CA SER A 45 7.26 30.32 1.94
C SER A 45 7.57 31.77 2.32
N GLY A 46 8.74 32.04 2.91
CA GLY A 46 9.15 33.37 3.38
C GLY A 46 8.42 33.85 4.64
N LEU A 47 7.70 32.95 5.34
CA LEU A 47 7.01 33.23 6.60
C LEU A 47 7.93 33.19 7.82
N LEU A 48 9.07 32.48 7.72
CA LEU A 48 10.06 32.37 8.78
C LEU A 48 11.45 32.70 8.22
N LYS A 49 12.26 33.35 9.05
CA LYS A 49 13.68 33.57 8.77
C LYS A 49 14.46 33.34 10.04
N ILE A 50 15.26 32.29 10.07
CA ILE A 50 16.01 31.93 11.27
C ILE A 50 17.37 32.66 11.27
N PRO A 51 17.65 33.53 12.25
CA PRO A 51 18.93 34.23 12.33
C PRO A 51 20.03 33.32 12.89
N ALA A 52 21.29 33.64 12.59
CA ALA A 52 22.44 32.83 13.00
C ALA A 52 22.62 32.74 14.53
N ASN A 53 22.06 33.68 15.30
CA ASN A 53 22.14 33.73 16.76
C ASN A 53 20.89 33.17 17.45
N VAL A 54 20.08 32.36 16.76
CA VAL A 54 18.93 31.69 17.37
C VAL A 54 19.40 30.70 18.45
N LEU A 55 18.66 30.63 19.55
CA LEU A 55 18.88 29.64 20.60
C LEU A 55 18.22 28.32 20.22
N THR A 56 18.71 27.21 20.75
CA THR A 56 18.12 25.88 20.56
C THR A 56 16.98 25.62 21.53
N ILE A 57 16.08 24.67 21.20
CA ILE A 57 14.98 24.24 22.08
C ILE A 57 15.52 23.86 23.47
N GLY A 58 16.63 23.11 23.54
CA GLY A 58 17.24 22.70 24.80
C GLY A 58 17.73 23.87 25.67
N GLN A 59 18.13 24.98 25.05
CA GLN A 59 18.63 26.16 25.77
C GLN A 59 17.52 27.05 26.31
N VAL A 60 16.35 27.05 25.67
CA VAL A 60 15.24 27.94 26.05
C VAL A 60 14.24 27.29 27.00
N LEU A 61 14.15 25.96 27.02
CA LEU A 61 13.18 25.27 27.89
C LEU A 61 13.43 25.58 29.37
N GLY A 62 12.36 26.00 30.05
CA GLY A 62 12.41 26.44 31.44
C GLY A 62 12.98 27.84 31.68
N LYS A 63 13.43 28.54 30.62
CA LYS A 63 13.83 29.95 30.69
C LYS A 63 12.60 30.85 30.56
N LYS A 64 12.71 32.07 31.08
CA LYS A 64 11.61 33.04 31.12
C LYS A 64 11.80 34.13 30.07
N LEU A 65 10.75 34.47 29.34
CA LEU A 65 10.78 35.57 28.36
C LEU A 65 10.83 36.93 29.07
N VAL A 66 11.73 37.82 28.62
CA VAL A 66 11.84 39.19 29.16
C VAL A 66 11.00 40.22 28.40
N LYS A 67 10.47 39.85 27.23
CA LYS A 67 9.59 40.68 26.39
C LYS A 67 8.52 39.81 25.73
N THR A 68 7.43 40.44 25.30
CA THR A 68 6.38 39.75 24.53
C THR A 68 6.89 39.47 23.11
N VAL A 69 6.63 38.28 22.60
CA VAL A 69 7.13 37.78 21.32
C VAL A 69 5.96 37.31 20.47
N ASP A 70 5.87 37.80 19.22
CA ASP A 70 4.85 37.40 18.26
C ASP A 70 5.09 35.97 17.75
N ALA A 71 4.03 35.32 17.27
CA ALA A 71 4.11 33.97 16.71
C ALA A 71 5.13 33.87 15.56
N LEU A 72 5.74 32.70 15.39
CA LEU A 72 6.78 32.42 14.38
C LEU A 72 8.05 33.27 14.52
N THR A 73 8.35 33.74 15.73
CA THR A 73 9.60 34.48 16.00
C THR A 73 10.67 33.56 16.58
N PRO A 74 11.86 33.46 15.95
CA PRO A 74 13.01 32.77 16.53
C PRO A 74 13.48 33.41 17.84
N ILE A 75 13.75 32.61 18.85
CA ILE A 75 14.17 33.08 20.17
C ILE A 75 15.67 33.35 20.16
N THR A 76 16.05 34.59 20.40
CA THR A 76 17.45 35.02 20.52
C THR A 76 17.82 35.31 21.98
N PRO A 77 19.12 35.38 22.32
CA PRO A 77 19.59 35.60 23.70
C PRO A 77 18.99 36.81 24.42
N ASP A 78 18.72 37.91 23.70
CA ASP A 78 18.12 39.12 24.26
C ASP A 78 16.63 38.97 24.65
N MET A 79 16.03 37.82 24.35
CA MET A 79 14.61 37.55 24.60
C MET A 79 14.34 36.74 25.87
N ILE A 80 15.37 36.15 26.50
CA ILE A 80 15.23 35.29 27.68
C ILE A 80 16.09 35.72 28.86
N GLU A 81 15.63 35.44 30.08
CA GLU A 81 16.41 35.62 31.30
C GLU A 81 17.64 34.69 31.27
N GLY A 82 18.84 35.27 31.42
CA GLY A 82 20.12 34.52 31.37
C GLY A 82 20.57 34.14 29.95
N GLY A 83 20.05 34.80 28.90
CA GLY A 83 20.40 34.46 27.52
C GLY A 83 21.89 34.62 27.17
N GLU A 84 22.61 35.56 27.80
CA GLU A 84 24.07 35.71 27.61
C GLU A 84 24.87 34.51 28.17
N GLU A 85 24.34 33.79 29.17
CA GLU A 85 24.96 32.58 29.72
C GLU A 85 24.73 31.38 28.79
N ALA A 86 23.57 31.31 28.12
CA ALA A 86 23.26 30.29 27.11
C ALA A 86 24.17 30.37 25.87
N VAL A 87 24.74 31.56 25.56
CA VAL A 87 25.74 31.75 24.50
C VAL A 87 27.14 31.31 24.95
N LYS A 88 27.50 31.50 26.23
CA LYS A 88 28.80 31.10 26.78
C LYS A 88 29.00 29.59 26.86
N GLU A 89 27.93 28.81 27.10
CA GLU A 89 27.98 27.34 27.00
C GLU A 89 28.34 26.85 25.58
N ILE A 90 28.15 27.66 24.54
CA ILE A 90 28.48 27.33 23.15
C ILE A 90 29.99 27.52 22.88
N GLU A 91 30.61 28.55 23.48
CA GLU A 91 32.04 28.83 23.32
C GLU A 91 32.94 27.86 24.10
N GLU A 92 32.47 27.33 25.23
CA GLU A 92 33.23 26.34 26.03
C GLU A 92 33.09 24.89 25.53
N ALA A 93 32.10 24.58 24.67
CA ALA A 93 31.81 23.21 24.20
C ALA A 93 32.42 22.84 22.83
N VAL A 94 33.18 23.73 22.18
CA VAL A 94 33.85 23.47 20.89
C VAL A 94 35.35 23.13 21.07
N PRO A 95 35.81 21.88 20.89
CA PRO A 95 37.24 21.61 20.72
C PRO A 95 37.67 22.07 19.33
N ALA A 96 38.72 22.88 19.26
CA ALA A 96 39.36 23.28 18.01
C ALA A 96 39.93 22.05 17.27
N VAL A 97 39.38 21.73 16.09
CA VAL A 97 39.97 20.77 15.17
C VAL A 97 40.87 21.54 14.20
N GLU A 98 42.17 21.57 14.48
CA GLU A 98 43.18 21.95 13.48
C GLU A 98 43.37 20.83 12.46
N ALA A 99 43.31 21.18 11.19
CA ALA A 99 43.63 20.32 10.07
C ALA A 99 45.12 19.90 10.11
N LYS A 100 45.38 18.58 10.09
CA LYS A 100 46.69 18.03 9.72
C LYS A 100 46.54 16.96 8.65
N GLU A 101 47.34 17.15 7.61
CA GLU A 101 47.47 16.32 6.41
C GLU A 101 47.80 14.86 6.74
N ALA A 102 47.16 13.94 6.03
CA ALA A 102 47.40 12.52 6.12
C ALA A 102 48.74 12.14 5.46
N LYS A 103 49.62 11.49 6.25
CA LYS A 103 50.77 10.74 5.74
C LYS A 103 50.48 9.24 5.83
N VAL A 104 50.64 8.57 4.70
CA VAL A 104 50.54 7.12 4.49
C VAL A 104 51.64 6.41 5.30
N VAL A 105 51.29 5.32 6.00
CA VAL A 105 52.26 4.36 6.54
C VAL A 105 51.79 2.93 6.30
N GLU A 106 52.70 2.13 5.77
CA GLU A 106 52.58 0.74 5.34
C GLU A 106 52.29 -0.25 6.50
N ALA A 107 51.61 -1.34 6.14
CA ALA A 107 51.36 -2.50 7.00
C ALA A 107 52.53 -3.50 6.97
N ALA A 108 52.83 -4.11 8.13
CA ALA A 108 53.70 -5.27 8.28
C ALA A 108 53.16 -6.23 9.38
N PRO A 109 53.50 -7.54 9.36
CA PRO A 109 52.54 -8.63 9.53
C PRO A 109 52.40 -9.20 10.96
N VAL A 110 51.23 -9.77 11.24
CA VAL A 110 50.91 -10.53 12.46
C VAL A 110 51.42 -11.98 12.36
N LYS A 111 52.12 -12.45 13.41
CA LYS A 111 52.49 -13.86 13.62
C LYS A 111 51.51 -14.55 14.56
N THR A 112 51.22 -15.81 14.25
CA THR A 112 50.35 -16.77 14.96
C THR A 112 51.11 -17.56 16.04
N ALA A 113 50.43 -17.93 17.14
CA ALA A 113 50.56 -19.19 17.91
C ALA A 113 49.62 -19.22 19.15
N PRO A 114 49.22 -20.40 19.68
CA PRO A 114 47.84 -20.64 20.13
C PRO A 114 47.63 -20.86 21.65
N ASN A 115 46.35 -20.84 22.05
CA ASN A 115 45.74 -21.50 23.22
C ASN A 115 45.74 -20.86 24.61
N VAL A 116 45.31 -19.60 24.76
CA VAL A 116 44.54 -19.14 25.94
C VAL A 116 43.63 -17.96 25.55
N ILE A 117 42.31 -18.05 25.78
CA ILE A 117 41.41 -16.89 25.67
C ILE A 117 41.34 -16.21 27.05
N ARG A 118 41.84 -14.97 27.17
CA ARG A 118 41.62 -14.08 28.32
C ARG A 118 40.81 -12.89 27.83
N ILE A 119 39.59 -12.73 28.31
CA ILE A 119 38.76 -11.56 28.03
C ILE A 119 38.89 -10.62 29.23
N HIS A 120 39.36 -9.40 28.98
CA HIS A 120 39.41 -8.31 29.95
C HIS A 120 38.58 -7.16 29.41
N ILE A 121 37.57 -6.71 30.16
CA ILE A 121 36.70 -5.57 29.79
C ILE A 121 36.79 -4.56 30.94
N GLU A 122 37.21 -3.32 30.63
CA GLU A 122 37.18 -2.19 31.55
C GLU A 122 36.00 -1.27 31.22
N GLU A 123 34.86 -1.58 31.84
CA GLU A 123 33.91 -0.67 32.53
C GLU A 123 32.55 -1.37 32.64
N GLY A 124 32.20 -1.80 33.85
CA GLY A 124 30.86 -2.31 34.17
C GLY A 124 30.83 -3.68 34.86
N LYS A 125 30.98 -3.67 36.19
CA LYS A 125 30.55 -4.69 37.19
C LYS A 125 30.39 -6.16 36.72
N GLY A 126 31.43 -6.94 36.96
CA GLY A 126 31.36 -8.30 37.53
C GLY A 126 30.73 -9.41 36.68
N ILE A 127 31.53 -10.02 35.78
CA ILE A 127 31.26 -11.37 35.24
C ILE A 127 32.60 -12.14 35.20
N ASN A 128 32.70 -13.24 35.96
CA ASN A 128 33.78 -14.22 35.84
C ASN A 128 33.23 -15.46 35.11
N LEU A 129 33.79 -15.79 33.94
CA LEU A 129 33.48 -17.01 33.20
C LEU A 129 34.72 -17.92 33.22
N GLU A 130 34.67 -18.99 34.00
CA GLU A 130 35.63 -20.09 33.95
C GLU A 130 34.99 -21.29 33.23
N ILE A 131 35.57 -21.70 32.10
CA ILE A 131 35.23 -22.96 31.42
C ILE A 131 36.50 -23.82 31.41
N PRO A 132 36.55 -24.94 32.16
CA PRO A 132 37.72 -25.80 32.16
C PRO A 132 37.79 -26.62 30.86
N ALA A 133 38.88 -26.44 30.10
CA ALA A 133 39.20 -27.29 28.95
C ALA A 133 39.80 -28.62 29.43
N ILE A 134 39.09 -29.72 29.19
CA ILE A 134 39.52 -31.08 29.49
C ILE A 134 40.65 -31.47 28.53
N VAL A 135 41.80 -31.84 29.09
CA VAL A 135 42.95 -32.39 28.37
C VAL A 135 42.71 -33.86 28.05
N ALA A 136 42.82 -34.21 26.77
CA ALA A 136 42.73 -35.58 26.27
C ALA A 136 43.94 -36.43 26.73
N THR A 137 43.66 -37.60 27.31
CA THR A 137 44.59 -38.72 27.44
C THR A 137 43.87 -40.01 26.99
N ALA A 138 44.59 -40.89 26.30
CA ALA A 138 44.13 -42.20 25.82
C ALA A 138 45.03 -43.31 26.41
N PRO A 139 44.69 -44.61 26.25
CA PRO A 139 43.46 -45.28 26.68
C PRO A 139 43.76 -46.57 27.52
N ALA A 140 42.79 -47.07 28.29
CA ALA A 140 42.72 -48.48 28.71
C ALA A 140 41.27 -48.84 29.12
N PRO A 141 40.85 -50.11 28.98
CA PRO A 141 39.50 -50.47 28.59
C PRO A 141 38.58 -50.75 29.78
N GLU A 142 37.29 -50.46 29.66
CA GLU A 142 36.23 -51.39 30.06
C GLU A 142 34.81 -50.87 29.73
N LYS A 143 34.06 -51.78 29.10
CA LYS A 143 32.60 -52.00 29.12
C LYS A 143 31.70 -50.94 28.47
N GLU A 144 31.23 -51.34 27.30
CA GLU A 144 30.06 -50.80 26.61
C GLU A 144 28.85 -50.71 27.56
N ALA A 145 28.45 -49.48 27.87
CA ALA A 145 27.06 -49.16 28.11
C ALA A 145 26.56 -48.46 26.83
N VAL A 146 25.71 -49.15 26.07
CA VAL A 146 25.00 -48.57 24.94
C VAL A 146 23.91 -47.67 25.50
N GLU A 147 24.25 -46.41 25.77
CA GLU A 147 23.23 -45.36 25.86
C GLU A 147 22.78 -45.05 24.43
N ALA A 148 21.58 -45.52 24.09
CA ALA A 148 20.87 -45.07 22.92
C ALA A 148 20.66 -43.55 23.04
N LYS A 149 21.50 -42.77 22.35
CA LYS A 149 21.12 -41.40 21.97
C LYS A 149 19.91 -41.53 21.06
N GLU A 150 18.72 -41.34 21.64
CA GLU A 150 17.57 -40.91 20.85
C GLU A 150 17.96 -39.58 20.22
N GLU A 151 18.42 -39.63 18.96
CA GLU A 151 18.29 -38.51 18.06
C GLU A 151 16.79 -38.19 18.00
N LYS A 152 16.37 -37.15 18.75
CA LYS A 152 15.17 -36.41 18.39
C LYS A 152 15.41 -35.90 16.97
N LYS A 153 14.94 -36.65 15.98
CA LYS A 153 14.61 -36.10 14.67
C LYS A 153 13.65 -34.95 14.95
N GLU A 154 14.15 -33.71 14.90
CA GLU A 154 13.29 -32.56 14.69
C GLU A 154 12.45 -32.89 13.46
N ALA A 155 11.17 -33.16 13.66
CA ALA A 155 10.25 -33.36 12.57
C ALA A 155 10.31 -32.08 11.73
N LYS A 156 10.82 -32.17 10.49
CA LYS A 156 10.73 -31.07 9.54
C LYS A 156 9.26 -30.70 9.45
N ILE A 157 8.90 -29.52 9.94
CA ILE A 157 7.55 -29.02 9.81
C ILE A 157 7.42 -28.55 8.37
N GLU A 158 6.65 -29.29 7.58
CA GLU A 158 6.46 -29.01 6.16
C GLU A 158 5.38 -27.95 5.94
N ASP A 159 5.49 -27.24 4.81
CA ASP A 159 4.49 -26.29 4.36
C ASP A 159 3.14 -26.99 4.15
N ARG A 160 2.07 -26.31 4.53
CA ARG A 160 0.71 -26.87 4.46
C ARG A 160 -0.11 -26.14 3.42
N VAL A 161 -0.59 -26.86 2.42
CA VAL A 161 -1.62 -26.33 1.51
C VAL A 161 -2.95 -26.29 2.25
N LYS A 162 -3.52 -25.09 2.42
CA LYS A 162 -4.82 -24.89 3.09
C LYS A 162 -5.98 -25.17 2.13
N ARG A 163 -5.85 -24.68 0.89
CA ARG A 163 -6.86 -24.74 -0.17
C ARG A 163 -6.22 -24.55 -1.54
N THR A 164 -6.95 -24.90 -2.60
CA THR A 164 -6.48 -24.78 -3.99
C THR A 164 -7.58 -24.17 -4.85
N LEU A 165 -7.19 -23.20 -5.69
CA LEU A 165 -8.01 -22.58 -6.72
C LEU A 165 -7.44 -22.95 -8.09
N VAL A 166 -8.26 -23.48 -8.97
CA VAL A 166 -7.91 -23.78 -10.36
C VAL A 166 -8.62 -22.80 -11.27
N MET A 167 -7.85 -22.00 -12.00
CA MET A 167 -8.35 -21.10 -13.03
C MET A 167 -8.14 -21.70 -14.42
N ARG A 168 -9.20 -21.73 -15.22
CA ARG A 168 -9.17 -22.17 -16.61
C ARG A 168 -9.49 -21.00 -17.52
N GLU A 169 -8.54 -20.65 -18.37
CA GLU A 169 -8.67 -19.52 -19.29
C GLU A 169 -9.21 -19.98 -20.64
N PHE A 170 -10.20 -19.25 -21.16
CA PHE A 170 -10.82 -19.46 -22.47
C PHE A 170 -10.56 -18.22 -23.33
N GLU A 171 -9.88 -18.40 -24.44
CA GLU A 171 -9.48 -17.29 -25.32
C GLU A 171 -10.66 -16.78 -26.16
N VAL A 172 -10.89 -15.47 -26.11
CA VAL A 172 -11.83 -14.74 -26.97
C VAL A 172 -11.03 -14.09 -28.10
N LYS A 173 -11.44 -14.38 -29.34
CA LYS A 173 -10.82 -13.90 -30.59
C LYS A 173 -11.68 -12.90 -31.33
N GLU A 174 -12.99 -12.95 -31.11
CA GLU A 174 -13.97 -12.05 -31.71
C GLU A 174 -15.12 -11.84 -30.72
N VAL A 175 -15.63 -10.60 -30.66
CA VAL A 175 -16.88 -10.28 -29.96
C VAL A 175 -17.85 -9.63 -30.93
N ARG A 176 -19.11 -10.06 -30.92
CA ARG A 176 -20.16 -9.50 -31.77
C ARG A 176 -21.53 -9.48 -31.10
N LEU A 177 -22.42 -8.64 -31.62
CA LEU A 177 -23.82 -8.58 -31.18
C LEU A 177 -24.74 -9.42 -32.08
N GLY A 178 -25.54 -10.29 -31.47
CA GLY A 178 -26.44 -11.22 -32.16
C GLY A 178 -27.81 -11.40 -31.50
N GLU A 179 -28.53 -12.46 -31.89
CA GLU A 179 -29.86 -12.77 -31.38
C GLU A 179 -29.82 -13.52 -30.04
N GLU A 180 -28.76 -14.29 -29.78
CA GLU A 180 -28.58 -15.10 -28.58
C GLU A 180 -27.14 -14.99 -28.06
N THR A 181 -26.98 -15.10 -26.74
CA THR A 181 -25.64 -15.11 -26.12
C THR A 181 -25.02 -16.50 -26.25
N SER A 182 -23.83 -16.58 -26.84
CA SER A 182 -23.10 -17.83 -27.08
C SER A 182 -21.59 -17.59 -27.13
N PHE A 183 -20.80 -18.65 -26.93
CA PHE A 183 -19.35 -18.58 -27.01
C PHE A 183 -18.83 -19.84 -27.70
N GLU A 184 -18.49 -19.75 -28.98
CA GLU A 184 -18.10 -20.92 -29.79
C GLU A 184 -16.83 -20.64 -30.58
N ASN A 185 -15.84 -21.54 -30.51
CA ASN A 185 -14.56 -21.42 -31.22
C ASN A 185 -13.85 -20.06 -31.02
N GLY A 186 -13.93 -19.50 -29.82
CA GLY A 186 -13.35 -18.19 -29.49
C GLY A 186 -14.19 -16.98 -29.93
N VAL A 187 -15.40 -17.18 -30.46
CA VAL A 187 -16.31 -16.09 -30.83
C VAL A 187 -17.37 -15.91 -29.75
N LEU A 188 -17.33 -14.79 -29.03
CA LEU A 188 -18.36 -14.39 -28.07
C LEU A 188 -19.45 -13.59 -28.79
N THR A 189 -20.65 -14.15 -28.86
CA THR A 189 -21.84 -13.42 -29.32
C THR A 189 -22.64 -12.97 -28.11
N ILE A 190 -23.00 -11.69 -28.03
CA ILE A 190 -23.83 -11.12 -26.96
C ILE A 190 -25.21 -10.79 -27.55
N ARG A 191 -26.27 -11.22 -26.88
CA ARG A 191 -27.65 -10.96 -27.28
C ARG A 191 -27.98 -9.46 -27.23
N ARG A 192 -28.50 -8.90 -28.32
CA ARG A 192 -28.86 -7.47 -28.41
C ARG A 192 -29.97 -7.04 -27.45
N SER A 193 -30.96 -7.90 -27.20
CA SER A 193 -32.05 -7.57 -26.27
C SER A 193 -31.65 -7.65 -24.79
N LEU A 194 -30.42 -8.09 -24.49
CA LEU A 194 -29.92 -8.17 -23.12
C LEU A 194 -29.80 -6.79 -22.46
N MET A 195 -29.53 -5.73 -23.23
CA MET A 195 -29.43 -4.37 -22.66
C MET A 195 -30.75 -3.94 -21.98
N GLU A 196 -31.91 -4.27 -22.55
CA GLU A 196 -33.22 -3.96 -21.96
C GLU A 196 -33.51 -4.81 -20.72
N ASP A 197 -33.07 -6.06 -20.71
CA ASP A 197 -33.23 -6.94 -19.56
C ASP A 197 -32.31 -6.54 -18.40
N ALA A 198 -31.07 -6.15 -18.71
CA ALA A 198 -30.06 -5.73 -17.75
C ALA A 198 -30.49 -4.46 -16.97
N LEU A 199 -31.20 -3.53 -17.62
CA LEU A 199 -31.77 -2.34 -16.97
C LEU A 199 -32.80 -2.67 -15.88
N LYS A 200 -33.39 -3.88 -15.90
CA LYS A 200 -34.33 -4.32 -14.84
C LYS A 200 -33.61 -4.62 -13.52
N ALA A 201 -32.27 -4.70 -13.51
CA ALA A 201 -31.49 -4.93 -12.30
C ALA A 201 -31.56 -3.75 -11.30
N ASP A 202 -31.75 -2.53 -11.79
CA ASP A 202 -31.96 -1.36 -10.95
C ASP A 202 -32.70 -0.24 -11.71
N PRO A 203 -33.82 0.31 -11.18
CA PRO A 203 -34.58 1.36 -11.84
C PRO A 203 -33.84 2.71 -11.99
N ILE A 204 -32.72 2.93 -11.31
CA ILE A 204 -31.88 4.13 -11.47
C ILE A 204 -31.10 4.06 -12.80
N ALA A 205 -30.77 2.87 -13.30
CA ALA A 205 -30.22 2.72 -14.64
C ALA A 205 -31.34 2.92 -15.67
N LYS A 206 -31.23 3.94 -16.51
CA LYS A 206 -32.29 4.37 -17.44
C LYS A 206 -32.05 3.92 -18.88
N LYS A 207 -30.79 3.88 -19.30
CA LYS A 207 -30.38 3.49 -20.65
C LYS A 207 -29.06 2.73 -20.59
N MET A 208 -28.89 1.75 -21.48
CA MET A 208 -27.65 1.00 -21.64
C MET A 208 -27.32 0.82 -23.12
N GLU A 209 -26.06 1.00 -23.45
CA GLU A 209 -25.49 0.80 -24.79
C GLU A 209 -24.24 -0.08 -24.69
N ILE A 210 -24.00 -0.93 -25.70
CA ILE A 210 -22.81 -1.79 -25.78
C ILE A 210 -22.08 -1.50 -27.08
N ASP A 211 -20.79 -1.17 -26.96
CA ASP A 211 -19.87 -0.99 -28.07
C ASP A 211 -18.72 -1.98 -27.99
N ILE A 212 -18.25 -2.47 -29.14
CA ILE A 212 -17.09 -3.35 -29.23
C ILE A 212 -15.92 -2.55 -29.79
N ILE A 213 -14.87 -2.40 -29.00
CA ILE A 213 -13.64 -1.70 -29.39
C ILE A 213 -12.55 -2.75 -29.57
N THR A 214 -12.08 -2.91 -30.80
CA THR A 214 -11.05 -3.88 -31.16
C THR A 214 -9.64 -3.31 -30.94
N PRO A 215 -8.62 -4.16 -30.72
CA PRO A 215 -7.25 -3.70 -30.45
C PRO A 215 -6.65 -2.78 -31.51
N ASP A 216 -7.05 -2.95 -32.77
CA ASP A 216 -6.63 -2.15 -33.92
C ASP A 216 -7.35 -0.79 -34.03
N ASN A 217 -8.41 -0.54 -33.25
CA ASN A 217 -9.17 0.70 -33.26
C ASN A 217 -9.27 1.33 -31.86
N LYS A 218 -8.19 1.96 -31.40
CA LYS A 218 -8.16 2.70 -30.12
C LYS A 218 -8.51 4.18 -30.25
N ASN A 219 -8.85 4.66 -31.45
CA ASN A 219 -9.26 6.05 -31.69
C ASN A 219 -10.78 6.22 -31.50
N VAL A 220 -11.27 5.82 -30.32
CA VAL A 220 -12.69 5.85 -29.96
C VAL A 220 -12.87 6.77 -28.77
N PHE A 221 -13.79 7.73 -28.90
CA PHE A 221 -14.18 8.58 -27.80
C PHE A 221 -14.89 7.76 -26.73
N THR A 222 -14.52 7.95 -25.47
CA THR A 222 -15.17 7.36 -24.31
C THR A 222 -15.46 8.41 -23.24
N ASN A 223 -16.61 8.23 -22.60
CA ASN A 223 -16.89 8.83 -21.30
C ASN A 223 -15.94 8.25 -20.24
N THR A 224 -15.88 8.90 -19.08
CA THR A 224 -15.02 8.45 -17.97
C THR A 224 -15.28 6.99 -17.65
N ILE A 225 -14.21 6.22 -17.56
CA ILE A 225 -14.26 4.80 -17.23
C ILE A 225 -14.50 4.67 -15.73
N MET A 226 -15.63 4.09 -15.38
CA MET A 226 -16.01 3.78 -14.01
C MET A 226 -15.36 2.50 -13.52
N ASP A 227 -15.15 1.51 -14.39
CA ASP A 227 -14.49 0.25 -14.02
C ASP A 227 -14.01 -0.53 -15.24
N VAL A 228 -13.08 -1.46 -14.99
CA VAL A 228 -12.60 -2.48 -15.93
C VAL A 228 -12.76 -3.82 -15.25
N ILE A 229 -13.59 -4.69 -15.83
CA ILE A 229 -14.10 -5.90 -15.17
C ILE A 229 -13.68 -7.14 -15.97
N PRO A 230 -13.00 -8.14 -15.34
CA PRO A 230 -12.73 -9.41 -15.99
C PRO A 230 -14.01 -10.25 -16.10
N ILE A 231 -14.12 -11.05 -17.16
CA ILE A 231 -15.25 -11.98 -17.31
C ILE A 231 -14.84 -13.33 -16.74
N ALA A 232 -15.35 -13.66 -15.56
CA ALA A 232 -15.06 -14.91 -14.87
C ALA A 232 -16.30 -15.49 -14.19
N THR A 233 -16.34 -16.81 -14.01
CA THR A 233 -17.46 -17.50 -13.36
C THR A 233 -17.01 -18.71 -12.54
N LYS A 234 -17.66 -18.93 -11.38
CA LYS A 234 -17.46 -20.14 -10.59
C LYS A 234 -18.15 -21.33 -11.24
N VAL A 235 -17.38 -22.38 -11.45
CA VAL A 235 -17.87 -23.69 -11.91
C VAL A 235 -18.06 -24.64 -10.73
N GLU A 236 -17.11 -24.61 -9.78
CA GLU A 236 -17.13 -25.47 -8.60
C GLU A 236 -16.52 -24.73 -7.41
N GLY A 237 -17.08 -24.94 -6.22
CA GLY A 237 -16.58 -24.37 -4.97
C GLY A 237 -16.96 -22.91 -4.74
N PRO A 238 -16.72 -22.40 -3.51
CA PRO A 238 -16.85 -20.97 -3.20
C PRO A 238 -15.71 -20.15 -3.84
N LEU A 239 -15.74 -18.82 -3.70
CA LEU A 239 -14.60 -17.99 -4.06
C LEU A 239 -13.34 -18.44 -3.31
N GLY A 240 -12.22 -18.50 -4.03
CA GLY A 240 -10.90 -18.86 -3.50
C GLY A 240 -10.60 -20.35 -3.45
N GLU A 241 -11.57 -21.21 -3.78
CA GLU A 241 -11.40 -22.67 -3.84
C GLU A 241 -12.10 -23.28 -5.06
N GLY A 242 -11.71 -24.49 -5.46
CA GLY A 242 -12.37 -25.19 -6.56
C GLY A 242 -11.99 -24.64 -7.93
N VAL A 243 -12.96 -24.43 -8.83
CA VAL A 243 -12.71 -24.16 -10.24
C VAL A 243 -13.39 -22.88 -10.71
N THR A 244 -12.62 -22.02 -11.37
CA THR A 244 -13.08 -20.78 -12.00
C THR A 244 -12.75 -20.80 -13.48
N HIS A 245 -13.72 -20.46 -14.32
CA HIS A 245 -13.48 -20.18 -15.73
C HIS A 245 -13.30 -18.68 -15.94
N VAL A 246 -12.34 -18.29 -16.76
CA VAL A 246 -12.00 -16.89 -17.03
C VAL A 246 -11.88 -16.71 -18.54
N MET A 247 -12.44 -15.63 -19.09
CA MET A 247 -12.15 -15.25 -20.48
C MET A 247 -10.87 -14.43 -20.55
N SER A 248 -10.03 -14.74 -21.54
CA SER A 248 -8.84 -13.97 -21.92
C SER A 248 -9.04 -13.36 -23.30
N GLY A 249 -8.34 -12.27 -23.63
CA GLY A 249 -8.47 -11.56 -24.91
C GLY A 249 -9.72 -10.68 -25.04
N ALA A 250 -10.57 -10.63 -24.00
CA ALA A 250 -11.67 -9.68 -23.91
C ALA A 250 -11.88 -9.21 -22.47
N VAL A 251 -12.32 -7.95 -22.32
CA VAL A 251 -12.58 -7.32 -21.02
C VAL A 251 -13.80 -6.41 -21.11
N VAL A 252 -14.54 -6.24 -20.02
CA VAL A 252 -15.64 -5.28 -19.94
C VAL A 252 -15.12 -3.94 -19.44
N VAL A 253 -15.52 -2.86 -20.10
CA VAL A 253 -15.22 -1.48 -19.70
C VAL A 253 -16.54 -0.79 -19.38
N LEU A 254 -16.76 -0.42 -18.13
CA LEU A 254 -17.97 0.29 -17.71
C LEU A 254 -17.74 1.79 -17.76
N THR A 255 -18.67 2.51 -18.36
CA THR A 255 -18.71 3.98 -18.39
C THR A 255 -20.12 4.45 -18.07
N GLY A 256 -20.27 5.69 -17.61
CA GLY A 256 -21.61 6.20 -17.33
C GLY A 256 -21.70 7.71 -17.16
N VAL A 257 -22.89 8.21 -17.45
CA VAL A 257 -23.32 9.60 -17.25
C VAL A 257 -24.71 9.60 -16.61
N ASP A 258 -25.12 10.72 -16.03
CA ASP A 258 -26.53 10.90 -15.65
C ASP A 258 -27.40 11.38 -16.84
N GLU A 259 -28.71 11.48 -16.65
CA GLU A 259 -29.65 11.97 -17.68
C GLU A 259 -29.36 13.40 -18.17
N SER A 260 -28.57 14.18 -17.45
CA SER A 260 -28.11 15.52 -17.86
C SER A 260 -26.80 15.47 -18.65
N GLY A 261 -26.21 14.29 -18.83
CA GLY A 261 -24.92 14.09 -19.49
C GLY A 261 -23.71 14.33 -18.58
N ILE A 262 -23.90 14.45 -17.27
CA ILE A 262 -22.80 14.65 -16.32
C ILE A 262 -22.10 13.32 -16.09
N GLN A 263 -20.79 13.29 -16.27
CA GLN A 263 -19.93 12.13 -16.04
C GLN A 263 -20.02 11.62 -14.59
N VAL A 264 -19.93 10.30 -14.41
CA VAL A 264 -19.86 9.69 -13.07
C VAL A 264 -18.39 9.63 -12.61
N HIS A 265 -17.89 10.75 -12.08
CA HIS A 265 -16.53 10.89 -11.52
C HIS A 265 -16.49 11.96 -10.43
N GLU A 266 -15.45 11.97 -9.59
CA GLU A 266 -15.22 13.02 -8.60
C GLU A 266 -14.08 13.97 -9.02
N PHE A 267 -12.83 13.50 -8.95
CA PHE A 267 -11.64 14.28 -9.23
C PHE A 267 -10.98 13.84 -10.55
N GLY A 268 -10.80 14.79 -11.48
CA GLY A 268 -10.21 14.51 -12.78
C GLY A 268 -11.05 13.56 -13.65
N SER A 269 -10.73 13.46 -14.93
CA SER A 269 -11.54 12.68 -15.88
C SER A 269 -10.70 12.01 -16.96
N CYS A 270 -10.85 10.69 -17.09
CA CYS A 270 -10.30 9.94 -18.23
C CYS A 270 -11.24 9.93 -19.47
N GLU A 271 -12.19 10.86 -19.54
CA GLU A 271 -12.94 11.12 -20.76
C GLU A 271 -12.02 11.54 -21.91
N GLY A 272 -12.27 11.03 -23.12
CA GLY A 272 -11.53 11.38 -24.33
C GLY A 272 -11.27 10.18 -25.21
N ILE A 273 -10.19 10.23 -25.99
CA ILE A 273 -9.80 9.11 -26.85
C ILE A 273 -9.19 8.00 -26.00
N ILE A 274 -9.77 6.80 -26.05
CA ILE A 274 -9.38 5.69 -25.17
C ILE A 274 -7.90 5.30 -25.30
N GLY A 275 -7.33 5.38 -26.51
CA GLY A 275 -5.91 5.14 -26.76
C GLY A 275 -4.96 6.11 -26.05
N GLU A 276 -5.44 7.29 -25.65
CA GLU A 276 -4.67 8.32 -24.95
C GLU A 276 -4.98 8.35 -23.45
N LYS A 277 -6.20 7.94 -23.09
CA LYS A 277 -6.77 8.07 -21.73
C LYS A 277 -6.69 6.81 -20.87
N VAL A 278 -6.06 5.75 -21.37
CA VAL A 278 -5.86 4.49 -20.65
C VAL A 278 -4.40 4.05 -20.72
N ARG A 279 -3.81 3.65 -19.57
CA ARG A 279 -2.53 2.92 -19.56
C ARG A 279 -2.78 1.44 -19.79
N PHE A 280 -2.67 1.01 -21.04
CA PHE A 280 -2.81 -0.40 -21.41
C PHE A 280 -1.74 -1.28 -20.72
N GLY A 281 -2.09 -2.52 -20.41
CA GLY A 281 -1.21 -3.52 -19.79
C GLY A 281 -0.98 -3.34 -18.29
N ARG A 282 -1.58 -2.33 -17.65
CA ARG A 282 -1.60 -2.22 -16.18
C ARG A 282 -2.52 -3.30 -15.59
N PRO A 283 -2.30 -3.75 -14.33
CA PRO A 283 -3.11 -4.82 -13.72
C PRO A 283 -4.62 -4.54 -13.77
N GLY A 284 -5.02 -3.29 -13.57
CA GLY A 284 -6.42 -2.86 -13.61
C GLY A 284 -6.95 -2.38 -14.96
N CYS A 285 -6.17 -2.43 -16.04
CA CYS A 285 -6.55 -1.84 -17.32
C CYS A 285 -6.70 -2.91 -18.41
N PRO A 286 -7.30 -2.58 -19.57
CA PRO A 286 -7.20 -3.39 -20.78
C PRO A 286 -5.75 -3.73 -21.13
N ASP A 287 -5.49 -4.99 -21.47
CA ASP A 287 -4.20 -5.40 -22.07
C ASP A 287 -4.13 -4.88 -23.52
N GLU A 288 -2.93 -4.83 -24.10
CA GLU A 288 -2.73 -4.22 -25.43
C GLU A 288 -3.59 -4.85 -26.54
N ASN A 289 -3.85 -6.16 -26.43
CA ASN A 289 -4.56 -6.98 -27.39
C ASN A 289 -5.99 -7.35 -26.95
N ASP A 290 -6.50 -6.76 -25.88
CA ASP A 290 -7.87 -7.05 -25.43
C ASP A 290 -8.92 -6.44 -26.35
N ILE A 291 -9.96 -7.21 -26.67
CA ILE A 291 -11.22 -6.68 -27.19
C ILE A 291 -11.99 -6.07 -26.02
N MET A 292 -12.24 -4.77 -26.07
CA MET A 292 -13.00 -4.08 -25.01
C MET A 292 -14.48 -4.08 -25.35
N ILE A 293 -15.27 -4.66 -24.45
CA ILE A 293 -16.73 -4.64 -24.47
C ILE A 293 -17.15 -3.46 -23.61
N ARG A 294 -17.31 -2.29 -24.24
CA ARG A 294 -17.70 -1.10 -23.50
C ARG A 294 -19.20 -1.14 -23.24
N ILE A 295 -19.57 -1.12 -21.98
CA ILE A 295 -20.96 -0.94 -21.52
C ILE A 295 -21.10 0.49 -21.04
N HIS A 296 -21.96 1.26 -21.71
CA HIS A 296 -22.26 2.63 -21.34
C HIS A 296 -23.65 2.71 -20.70
N VAL A 297 -23.73 3.25 -19.48
CA VAL A 297 -25.00 3.36 -18.74
C VAL A 297 -25.35 4.81 -18.48
N THR A 298 -26.57 5.21 -18.86
CA THR A 298 -27.17 6.46 -18.41
C THR A 298 -27.98 6.20 -17.14
N ILE A 299 -27.61 6.83 -16.03
CA ILE A 299 -28.31 6.74 -14.75
C ILE A 299 -29.23 7.93 -14.54
N GLN A 300 -30.15 7.83 -13.58
CA GLN A 300 -31.07 8.90 -13.23
C GLN A 300 -30.36 10.22 -12.94
N GLY A 301 -30.91 11.33 -13.44
CA GLY A 301 -30.37 12.67 -13.22
C GLY A 301 -30.13 12.99 -11.73
N GLY A 302 -28.97 13.57 -11.42
CA GLY A 302 -28.60 13.96 -10.06
C GLY A 302 -28.15 12.82 -9.15
N THR A 303 -27.98 11.59 -9.68
CA THR A 303 -27.52 10.45 -8.88
C THR A 303 -26.05 10.07 -9.08
N GLY A 304 -25.33 10.73 -10.00
CA GLY A 304 -23.93 10.39 -10.33
C GLY A 304 -22.93 10.57 -9.19
N MET A 305 -23.20 11.48 -8.25
CA MET A 305 -22.36 11.71 -7.06
C MET A 305 -22.88 10.99 -5.81
N GLU A 306 -23.92 10.16 -5.95
CA GLU A 306 -24.53 9.41 -4.86
C GLU A 306 -24.36 7.91 -5.09
N ARG A 307 -24.01 7.14 -4.05
CA ARG A 307 -23.62 5.73 -4.15
C ARG A 307 -24.56 4.89 -5.00
N LYS A 308 -25.85 5.16 -4.85
CA LYS A 308 -26.93 4.46 -5.56
C LYS A 308 -26.82 4.59 -7.08
N GLY A 309 -26.28 5.69 -7.61
CA GLY A 309 -26.07 5.93 -9.03
C GLY A 309 -25.01 4.99 -9.64
N PRO A 310 -23.73 5.10 -9.24
CA PRO A 310 -22.70 4.17 -9.68
C PRO A 310 -23.09 2.72 -9.41
N TYR A 311 -23.60 2.41 -8.22
CA TYR A 311 -24.00 1.05 -7.89
C TYR A 311 -25.09 0.49 -8.83
N ALA A 312 -26.05 1.31 -9.26
CA ALA A 312 -27.05 0.90 -10.24
C ALA A 312 -26.42 0.60 -11.62
N ALA A 313 -25.46 1.42 -12.07
CA ALA A 313 -24.73 1.16 -13.32
C ALA A 313 -23.93 -0.15 -13.26
N HIS A 314 -23.25 -0.41 -12.15
CA HIS A 314 -22.53 -1.66 -11.93
C HIS A 314 -23.45 -2.88 -11.87
N LYS A 315 -24.62 -2.79 -11.22
CA LYS A 315 -25.62 -3.88 -11.21
C LYS A 315 -26.16 -4.19 -12.60
N ALA A 316 -26.46 -3.16 -13.40
CA ALA A 316 -26.92 -3.37 -14.76
C ALA A 316 -25.79 -4.00 -15.62
N CYS A 317 -24.56 -3.50 -15.49
CA CYS A 317 -23.37 -4.07 -16.15
C CYS A 317 -23.18 -5.56 -15.78
N ASP A 318 -23.22 -5.90 -14.48
CA ASP A 318 -23.06 -7.27 -13.99
C ASP A 318 -24.17 -8.20 -14.49
N ALA A 319 -25.38 -7.69 -14.74
CA ALA A 319 -26.45 -8.48 -15.35
C ALA A 319 -26.13 -8.90 -16.80
N VAL A 320 -25.45 -8.05 -17.57
CA VAL A 320 -24.93 -8.41 -18.91
C VAL A 320 -23.85 -9.48 -18.78
N ILE A 321 -22.89 -9.26 -17.88
CA ILE A 321 -21.79 -10.20 -17.64
C ILE A 321 -22.34 -11.55 -17.16
N GLN A 322 -23.39 -11.56 -16.35
CA GLN A 322 -23.99 -12.79 -15.85
C GLN A 322 -24.50 -13.70 -16.98
N GLU A 323 -25.14 -13.16 -18.02
CA GLU A 323 -25.57 -13.99 -19.16
C GLU A 323 -24.36 -14.60 -19.90
N ILE A 324 -23.26 -13.86 -20.00
CA ILE A 324 -21.99 -14.38 -20.55
C ILE A 324 -21.42 -15.49 -19.64
N ARG A 325 -21.44 -15.30 -18.31
CA ARG A 325 -21.01 -16.30 -17.33
C ARG A 325 -21.79 -17.60 -17.48
N GLU A 326 -23.10 -17.56 -17.71
CA GLU A 326 -23.93 -18.76 -17.86
C GLU A 326 -23.56 -19.61 -19.09
N VAL A 327 -23.02 -19.00 -20.14
CA VAL A 327 -22.46 -19.73 -21.30
C VAL A 327 -21.07 -20.25 -20.98
N LEU A 328 -20.20 -19.42 -20.39
CA LEU A 328 -18.82 -19.79 -20.04
C LEU A 328 -18.75 -20.96 -19.04
N LYS A 329 -19.67 -20.98 -18.07
CA LYS A 329 -19.76 -22.01 -17.03
C LYS A 329 -19.99 -23.41 -17.59
N LYS A 330 -20.61 -23.52 -18.78
CA LYS A 330 -20.91 -24.77 -19.46
C LYS A 330 -19.76 -25.30 -20.33
N LYS A 331 -18.71 -24.51 -20.53
CA LYS A 331 -17.58 -24.93 -21.40
C LYS A 331 -16.81 -26.10 -20.78
N PRO A 332 -16.41 -27.11 -21.55
CA PRO A 332 -15.63 -28.22 -21.03
C PRO A 332 -14.19 -27.80 -20.72
N ALA A 333 -13.58 -28.42 -19.72
CA ALA A 333 -12.21 -28.13 -19.31
C ALA A 333 -11.18 -28.30 -20.45
N SER A 334 -11.46 -29.18 -21.42
CA SER A 334 -10.59 -29.46 -22.58
C SER A 334 -10.49 -28.31 -23.58
N GLU A 335 -11.43 -27.35 -23.55
CA GLU A 335 -11.39 -26.15 -24.40
C GLU A 335 -10.59 -25.01 -23.78
N ALA A 336 -10.15 -25.14 -22.52
CA ALA A 336 -9.32 -24.14 -21.86
C ALA A 336 -7.94 -24.07 -22.54
N VAL A 337 -7.51 -22.86 -22.91
CA VAL A 337 -6.20 -22.62 -23.53
C VAL A 337 -5.07 -22.59 -22.49
N LYS A 338 -5.40 -22.34 -21.23
CA LYS A 338 -4.46 -22.32 -20.11
C LYS A 338 -5.16 -22.72 -18.82
N VAL A 339 -4.45 -23.47 -17.98
CA VAL A 339 -4.90 -23.86 -16.65
C VAL A 339 -3.83 -23.43 -15.65
N THR A 340 -4.24 -22.64 -14.66
CA THR A 340 -3.37 -22.16 -13.59
C THR A 340 -3.87 -22.67 -12.26
N GLU A 341 -3.00 -23.26 -11.45
CA GLU A 341 -3.32 -23.75 -10.11
C GLU A 341 -2.69 -22.82 -9.07
N TYR A 342 -3.52 -22.21 -8.23
CA TYR A 342 -3.09 -21.37 -7.12
C TYR A 342 -3.30 -22.09 -5.79
N LYS A 343 -2.19 -22.40 -5.12
CA LYS A 343 -2.20 -22.98 -3.77
C LYS A 343 -2.11 -21.85 -2.75
N ASP A 344 -3.05 -21.84 -1.80
CA ASP A 344 -2.90 -21.03 -0.59
C ASP A 344 -2.07 -21.84 0.42
N VAL A 345 -0.79 -21.51 0.52
CA VAL A 345 0.20 -22.24 1.30
C VAL A 345 0.46 -21.53 2.61
N GLU A 346 0.21 -22.22 3.72
CA GLU A 346 0.78 -21.84 5.01
C GLU A 346 2.24 -22.27 5.04
N ARG A 347 3.15 -21.29 5.03
CA ARG A 347 4.59 -21.57 5.06
C ARG A 347 5.09 -21.60 6.49
N VAL A 348 5.24 -22.80 7.04
CA VAL A 348 5.49 -22.97 8.47
C VAL A 348 6.91 -22.56 8.81
N GLY A 349 7.09 -21.89 9.96
CA GLY A 349 8.39 -21.43 10.45
C GLY A 349 8.95 -20.18 9.76
N ARG A 350 8.26 -19.62 8.76
CA ARG A 350 8.66 -18.35 8.12
C ARG A 350 7.97 -17.16 8.76
N PRO A 351 8.56 -15.95 8.65
CA PRO A 351 7.94 -14.73 9.12
C PRO A 351 6.53 -14.54 8.54
N ARG A 352 5.58 -14.32 9.43
CA ARG A 352 4.16 -14.15 9.13
C ARG A 352 3.92 -12.71 8.70
N VAL A 353 3.35 -12.51 7.53
CA VAL A 353 3.10 -11.16 7.00
C VAL A 353 1.65 -11.00 6.57
N VAL A 354 1.13 -9.78 6.69
CA VAL A 354 -0.21 -9.42 6.23
C VAL A 354 -0.13 -8.30 5.19
N LEU A 355 -0.98 -8.40 4.17
CA LEU A 355 -1.25 -7.29 3.25
C LEU A 355 -2.52 -6.59 3.71
N VAL A 356 -2.47 -5.28 3.90
CA VAL A 356 -3.62 -4.43 4.18
C VAL A 356 -3.89 -3.57 2.96
N LYS A 357 -5.07 -3.73 2.38
CA LYS A 357 -5.59 -2.93 1.27
C LYS A 357 -6.62 -1.96 1.84
N GLU A 358 -6.26 -0.69 1.97
CA GLU A 358 -7.25 0.34 2.14
C GLU A 358 -8.00 0.54 0.82
N ILE A 359 -9.32 0.47 0.89
CA ILE A 359 -10.23 0.56 -0.25
C ILE A 359 -11.24 1.67 -0.03
N MET A 360 -11.81 2.16 -1.14
CA MET A 360 -12.81 3.20 -1.11
C MET A 360 -13.98 2.86 -0.17
N GLY A 361 -14.30 3.82 0.71
CA GLY A 361 -15.27 3.66 1.79
C GLY A 361 -15.87 4.96 2.32
N GLN A 362 -15.71 6.07 1.58
CA GLN A 362 -16.15 7.39 2.00
C GLN A 362 -17.66 7.59 1.85
N GLY A 363 -18.36 6.68 1.16
CA GLY A 363 -19.70 6.95 0.67
C GLY A 363 -19.67 7.99 -0.43
N ALA A 364 -20.73 8.81 -0.55
CA ALA A 364 -21.02 9.53 -1.80
C ALA A 364 -20.97 8.53 -2.96
N MET A 365 -20.12 8.69 -3.98
CA MET A 365 -19.98 7.72 -5.06
C MET A 365 -18.94 6.61 -4.82
N HIS A 366 -18.15 6.68 -3.74
CA HIS A 366 -17.02 5.79 -3.47
C HIS A 366 -17.42 4.62 -2.58
N ASP A 367 -17.31 3.41 -3.10
CA ASP A 367 -17.55 2.16 -2.38
C ASP A 367 -16.95 1.00 -3.16
N ASN A 368 -16.73 -0.13 -2.50
CA ASN A 368 -16.35 -1.39 -3.14
C ASN A 368 -17.29 -2.49 -2.65
N VAL A 369 -17.60 -3.47 -3.50
CA VAL A 369 -18.39 -4.65 -3.14
C VAL A 369 -17.45 -5.79 -2.81
N ILE A 370 -17.63 -6.35 -1.62
CA ILE A 370 -16.79 -7.42 -1.06
C ILE A 370 -17.54 -8.75 -1.13
N LEU A 371 -16.84 -9.78 -1.58
CA LEU A 371 -17.27 -11.19 -1.68
C LEU A 371 -18.59 -11.38 -2.45
N PRO A 372 -18.65 -10.98 -3.73
CA PRO A 372 -19.78 -11.32 -4.60
C PRO A 372 -19.94 -12.83 -4.80
N LYS A 373 -21.10 -13.26 -5.28
CA LYS A 373 -21.37 -14.69 -5.53
C LYS A 373 -20.55 -15.23 -6.71
N GLU A 374 -20.41 -14.43 -7.76
CA GLU A 374 -19.58 -14.74 -8.92
C GLU A 374 -18.30 -13.90 -8.86
N PRO A 375 -17.17 -14.40 -9.39
CA PRO A 375 -15.91 -13.67 -9.43
C PRO A 375 -16.10 -12.30 -10.08
N ALA A 376 -15.62 -11.25 -9.42
CA ALA A 376 -15.70 -9.87 -9.89
C ALA A 376 -17.14 -9.40 -10.18
N GLY A 377 -18.16 -10.03 -9.57
CA GLY A 377 -19.56 -9.65 -9.72
C GLY A 377 -20.03 -8.62 -8.69
N VAL A 378 -21.33 -8.34 -8.71
CA VAL A 378 -21.99 -7.45 -7.73
C VAL A 378 -22.98 -8.24 -6.87
N LEU A 379 -23.74 -9.15 -7.49
CA LEU A 379 -24.80 -9.88 -6.80
C LEU A 379 -24.25 -10.74 -5.65
N GLY A 380 -24.88 -10.61 -4.47
CA GLY A 380 -24.54 -11.38 -3.27
C GLY A 380 -23.41 -10.79 -2.43
N GLY A 381 -22.65 -9.85 -2.99
CA GLY A 381 -21.59 -9.14 -2.27
C GLY A 381 -22.16 -8.08 -1.32
N ARG A 382 -21.30 -7.57 -0.45
CA ARG A 382 -21.63 -6.52 0.53
C ARG A 382 -20.85 -5.24 0.21
N PRO A 383 -21.53 -4.09 0.06
CA PRO A 383 -20.83 -2.82 -0.01
C PRO A 383 -19.99 -2.60 1.25
N ASN A 384 -18.76 -2.14 1.09
CA ASN A 384 -17.80 -1.91 2.16
C ASN A 384 -18.34 -0.93 3.21
N VAL A 385 -18.99 0.14 2.75
CA VAL A 385 -19.63 1.12 3.64
C VAL A 385 -20.75 0.50 4.47
N ASP A 386 -21.50 -0.46 3.92
CA ASP A 386 -22.59 -1.14 4.65
C ASP A 386 -22.06 -2.10 5.73
N LEU A 387 -20.80 -2.54 5.61
CA LEU A 387 -20.08 -3.27 6.66
C LEU A 387 -19.51 -2.32 7.74
N GLY A 388 -19.69 -1.01 7.59
CA GLY A 388 -19.13 0.00 8.48
C GLY A 388 -17.65 0.25 8.24
N ASN A 389 -17.13 -0.05 7.04
CA ASN A 389 -15.72 0.10 6.67
C ASN A 389 -14.74 -0.71 7.53
N ILE A 390 -15.24 -1.62 8.36
CA ILE A 390 -14.39 -2.40 9.27
C ILE A 390 -13.51 -3.38 8.49
N PRO A 391 -12.34 -3.76 9.03
CA PRO A 391 -11.44 -4.69 8.36
C PRO A 391 -12.08 -6.06 8.08
N VAL A 392 -12.00 -6.52 6.83
CA VAL A 392 -12.44 -7.84 6.36
C VAL A 392 -11.25 -8.62 5.83
N VAL A 393 -11.04 -9.83 6.36
CA VAL A 393 -9.92 -10.69 5.94
C VAL A 393 -10.35 -11.62 4.82
N LEU A 394 -9.64 -11.57 3.70
CA LEU A 394 -9.73 -12.52 2.59
C LEU A 394 -8.45 -13.34 2.51
N SER A 395 -8.55 -14.58 2.04
CA SER A 395 -7.38 -15.35 1.62
C SER A 395 -6.84 -14.84 0.28
N PRO A 396 -5.55 -15.11 -0.03
CA PRO A 396 -4.96 -14.70 -1.30
C PRO A 396 -5.75 -15.21 -2.51
N ASN A 397 -6.30 -16.42 -2.41
CA ASN A 397 -7.10 -17.00 -3.46
C ASN A 397 -8.50 -16.37 -3.58
N GLU A 398 -9.15 -15.95 -2.49
CA GLU A 398 -10.42 -15.19 -2.60
C GLU A 398 -10.22 -13.88 -3.35
N VAL A 399 -9.08 -13.20 -3.15
CA VAL A 399 -8.75 -11.98 -3.90
C VAL A 399 -8.54 -12.29 -5.39
N ARG A 400 -7.68 -13.28 -5.69
CA ARG A 400 -7.45 -13.76 -7.07
C ARG A 400 -8.75 -14.20 -7.76
N ASP A 401 -9.68 -14.80 -7.02
CA ASP A 401 -10.97 -15.28 -7.52
C ASP A 401 -12.05 -14.19 -7.57
N GLY A 402 -11.66 -12.91 -7.58
CA GLY A 402 -12.57 -11.79 -7.77
C GLY A 402 -13.43 -11.46 -6.56
N GLY A 403 -12.88 -11.63 -5.36
CA GLY A 403 -13.54 -11.29 -4.10
C GLY A 403 -13.79 -9.79 -3.88
N ILE A 404 -13.29 -8.92 -4.76
CA ILE A 404 -13.49 -7.47 -4.71
C ILE A 404 -14.00 -6.99 -6.06
N HIS A 405 -15.03 -6.16 -6.04
CA HIS A 405 -15.54 -5.41 -7.19
C HIS A 405 -15.53 -3.92 -6.85
N ALA A 406 -14.74 -3.14 -7.58
CA ALA A 406 -14.57 -1.71 -7.36
C ALA A 406 -15.78 -0.94 -7.91
N LEU A 407 -16.23 0.13 -7.26
CA LEU A 407 -17.15 1.09 -7.88
C LEU A 407 -16.37 2.29 -8.38
N THR A 408 -16.41 3.44 -7.68
CA THR A 408 -15.78 4.68 -8.11
C THR A 408 -14.65 5.07 -7.15
N CYS A 409 -13.59 5.66 -7.70
CA CYS A 409 -12.44 6.21 -6.98
C CYS A 409 -12.38 7.73 -7.21
N ILE A 410 -11.59 8.42 -6.38
CA ILE A 410 -11.33 9.86 -6.46
C ILE A 410 -10.80 10.24 -7.85
N GLY A 411 -9.69 9.64 -8.30
CA GLY A 411 -9.03 9.97 -9.56
C GLY A 411 -8.72 8.74 -10.43
N PRO A 412 -8.83 8.85 -11.78
CA PRO A 412 -8.66 7.71 -12.67
C PRO A 412 -7.24 7.12 -12.68
N ALA A 413 -6.18 7.92 -12.47
CA ALA A 413 -4.80 7.46 -12.50
C ALA A 413 -4.44 6.57 -11.31
N SER A 414 -5.03 6.80 -10.13
CA SER A 414 -4.81 6.00 -8.93
C SER A 414 -5.90 4.97 -8.65
N LYS A 415 -6.91 4.88 -9.52
CA LYS A 415 -8.03 3.95 -9.39
C LYS A 415 -7.61 2.50 -9.60
N GLU A 416 -7.85 1.67 -8.59
CA GLU A 416 -7.74 0.23 -8.73
C GLU A 416 -9.08 -0.35 -9.20
N ASN A 417 -9.22 -0.56 -10.51
CA ASN A 417 -10.42 -1.21 -11.09
C ASN A 417 -10.62 -2.64 -10.53
N THR A 418 -11.81 -3.22 -10.70
CA THR A 418 -12.10 -4.62 -10.32
C THR A 418 -11.05 -5.60 -10.86
N ARG A 419 -10.59 -5.39 -12.09
CA ARG A 419 -9.51 -6.20 -12.69
C ARG A 419 -8.17 -6.09 -11.95
N HIS A 420 -7.88 -4.96 -11.31
CA HIS A 420 -6.66 -4.77 -10.52
C HIS A 420 -6.63 -5.75 -9.37
N TYR A 421 -7.71 -5.83 -8.57
CA TYR A 421 -7.82 -6.78 -7.47
C TYR A 421 -7.77 -8.23 -7.95
N PHE A 422 -8.37 -8.53 -9.11
CA PHE A 422 -8.28 -9.87 -9.72
C PHE A 422 -6.83 -10.25 -10.12
N ARG A 423 -5.99 -9.25 -10.39
CA ARG A 423 -4.58 -9.40 -10.82
C ARG A 423 -3.59 -8.80 -9.81
N GLU A 424 -3.97 -8.72 -8.53
CA GLU A 424 -3.28 -7.91 -7.54
C GLU A 424 -1.79 -8.31 -7.44
N PRO A 425 -0.84 -7.42 -7.80
CA PRO A 425 0.58 -7.77 -7.86
C PRO A 425 1.25 -8.15 -6.53
N LEU A 426 0.91 -7.47 -5.42
CA LEU A 426 1.37 -7.81 -4.06
C LEU A 426 0.79 -9.14 -3.57
N VAL A 427 -0.51 -9.40 -3.79
CA VAL A 427 -1.11 -10.70 -3.42
C VAL A 427 -0.39 -11.82 -4.14
N ASN A 428 -0.16 -11.64 -5.45
CA ASN A 428 0.54 -12.64 -6.26
C ASN A 428 1.96 -12.87 -5.77
N LEU A 429 2.73 -11.80 -5.60
CA LEU A 429 4.12 -11.89 -5.17
C LEU A 429 4.27 -12.47 -3.76
N LEU A 430 3.49 -12.00 -2.79
CA LEU A 430 3.56 -12.47 -1.40
C LEU A 430 3.11 -13.92 -1.24
N ALA A 431 2.09 -14.37 -2.00
CA ALA A 431 1.65 -15.76 -1.95
C ALA A 431 2.69 -16.73 -2.56
N GLU A 432 3.48 -16.27 -3.53
CA GLU A 432 4.52 -17.05 -4.19
C GLU A 432 5.88 -16.97 -3.49
N ASP A 433 6.11 -15.96 -2.65
CA ASP A 433 7.35 -15.75 -1.91
C ASP A 433 7.67 -16.92 -0.97
N GLU A 434 8.86 -17.52 -1.09
CA GLU A 434 9.25 -18.69 -0.29
C GLU A 434 9.79 -18.34 1.10
N GLU A 435 10.16 -17.08 1.32
CA GLU A 435 10.75 -16.60 2.58
C GLU A 435 9.70 -16.03 3.54
N LEU A 436 8.52 -15.64 3.06
CA LEU A 436 7.45 -15.05 3.85
C LEU A 436 6.18 -15.91 3.84
N ASN A 437 5.45 -15.93 4.95
CA ASN A 437 4.16 -16.58 5.07
C ASN A 437 3.03 -15.54 5.04
N LEU A 438 2.34 -15.39 3.90
CA LEU A 438 1.18 -14.51 3.80
C LEU A 438 -0.01 -15.08 4.56
N VAL A 439 -0.37 -14.45 5.68
CA VAL A 439 -1.44 -14.96 6.56
C VAL A 439 -2.84 -14.58 6.07
N GLY A 440 -2.96 -13.52 5.28
CA GLY A 440 -4.21 -13.02 4.74
C GLY A 440 -4.06 -11.64 4.10
N VAL A 441 -5.11 -11.23 3.40
CA VAL A 441 -5.26 -9.89 2.82
C VAL A 441 -6.42 -9.20 3.53
N VAL A 442 -6.15 -8.10 4.21
CA VAL A 442 -7.13 -7.35 4.99
C VAL A 442 -7.61 -6.17 4.15
N PHE A 443 -8.89 -6.16 3.82
CA PHE A 443 -9.53 -5.01 3.19
C PHE A 443 -10.14 -4.13 4.26
N VAL A 444 -9.80 -2.85 4.27
CA VAL A 444 -10.29 -1.88 5.25
C VAL A 444 -10.79 -0.65 4.51
N GLY A 445 -11.96 -0.12 4.90
CA GLY A 445 -12.51 1.06 4.26
C GLY A 445 -11.91 2.36 4.79
N SER A 446 -12.11 3.43 4.03
CA SER A 446 -11.71 4.79 4.38
C SER A 446 -12.96 5.67 4.67
N PRO A 447 -13.52 5.67 5.89
CA PRO A 447 -14.73 6.44 6.21
C PRO A 447 -14.59 7.94 5.91
N GLN A 448 -15.69 8.63 5.62
CA GLN A 448 -15.64 10.08 5.43
C GLN A 448 -15.47 10.84 6.76
N ILE A 449 -16.06 10.32 7.85
CA ILE A 449 -16.07 10.98 9.15
C ILE A 449 -14.79 10.65 9.91
N ASN A 450 -14.06 11.69 10.35
CA ASN A 450 -12.76 11.52 11.01
C ASN A 450 -12.78 10.59 12.23
N GLU A 451 -13.80 10.67 13.09
CA GLU A 451 -13.92 9.78 14.26
C GLU A 451 -14.01 8.30 13.84
N GLU A 452 -14.73 8.01 12.75
CA GLU A 452 -14.84 6.66 12.20
C GLU A 452 -13.51 6.18 11.61
N LYS A 453 -12.71 7.06 10.97
CA LYS A 453 -11.37 6.72 10.46
C LYS A 453 -10.48 6.14 11.56
N PHE A 454 -10.45 6.80 12.72
CA PHE A 454 -9.65 6.36 13.86
C PHE A 454 -10.21 5.08 14.49
N TYR A 455 -11.53 4.99 14.65
CA TYR A 455 -12.18 3.76 15.13
C TYR A 455 -11.84 2.54 14.26
N VAL A 456 -11.99 2.67 12.93
CA VAL A 456 -11.68 1.62 11.96
C VAL A 456 -10.20 1.24 12.01
N SER A 457 -9.30 2.23 12.06
CA SER A 457 -7.85 2.01 12.18
C SER A 457 -7.48 1.27 13.48
N GLU A 458 -8.10 1.60 14.61
CA GLU A 458 -7.87 0.90 15.87
C GLU A 458 -8.33 -0.56 15.80
N ARG A 459 -9.46 -0.83 15.14
CA ARG A 459 -9.92 -2.21 14.90
C ARG A 459 -8.95 -2.97 14.00
N LEU A 460 -8.40 -2.32 12.97
CA LEU A 460 -7.35 -2.91 12.13
C LEU A 460 -6.12 -3.27 12.96
N GLY A 461 -5.62 -2.36 13.79
CA GLY A 461 -4.49 -2.65 14.67
C GLY A 461 -4.74 -3.86 15.58
N ALA A 462 -5.92 -3.92 16.21
CA ALA A 462 -6.30 -5.04 17.08
C ALA A 462 -6.41 -6.37 16.31
N LEU A 463 -6.92 -6.34 15.07
CA LEU A 463 -6.97 -7.51 14.20
C LEU A 463 -5.57 -7.99 13.83
N VAL A 464 -4.68 -7.09 13.41
CA VAL A 464 -3.30 -7.42 13.01
C VAL A 464 -2.52 -8.00 14.20
N GLU A 465 -2.70 -7.45 15.40
CA GLU A 465 -2.16 -7.99 16.65
C GLU A 465 -2.64 -9.42 16.91
N ALA A 466 -3.95 -9.65 16.77
CA ALA A 466 -4.56 -10.97 16.98
C ALA A 466 -4.10 -12.01 15.94
N LEU A 467 -3.75 -11.59 14.73
CA LEU A 467 -3.16 -12.46 13.69
C LEU A 467 -1.72 -12.90 14.03
N GLY A 468 -1.04 -12.20 14.94
CA GLY A 468 0.33 -12.52 15.36
C GLY A 468 1.30 -12.49 14.18
N VAL A 469 1.39 -11.35 13.50
CA VAL A 469 2.25 -11.15 12.33
C VAL A 469 3.55 -10.45 12.71
N ASP A 470 4.60 -10.73 11.94
CA ASP A 470 5.94 -10.18 12.07
C ASP A 470 6.18 -8.96 11.15
N GLY A 471 5.27 -8.71 10.21
CA GLY A 471 5.36 -7.56 9.29
C GLY A 471 4.06 -7.29 8.54
N ALA A 472 3.89 -6.06 8.06
CA ALA A 472 2.73 -5.65 7.29
C ALA A 472 3.10 -4.76 6.10
N ILE A 473 2.35 -4.89 5.01
CA ILE A 473 2.31 -3.90 3.92
C ILE A 473 0.93 -3.26 3.95
N VAL A 474 0.87 -1.92 3.95
CA VAL A 474 -0.37 -1.16 3.86
C VAL A 474 -0.38 -0.44 2.51
N THR A 475 -1.46 -0.56 1.74
CA THR A 475 -1.65 0.19 0.50
C THR A 475 -2.95 0.99 0.57
N THR A 476 -3.05 2.04 -0.23
CA THR A 476 -4.31 2.77 -0.45
C THR A 476 -4.48 3.09 -1.93
N GLU A 477 -5.69 2.93 -2.44
CA GLU A 477 -6.10 3.54 -3.72
C GLU A 477 -6.57 4.98 -3.49
N GLY A 478 -6.48 5.85 -4.50
CA GLY A 478 -6.78 7.27 -4.32
C GLY A 478 -5.67 8.06 -3.62
N PHE A 479 -5.98 9.29 -3.20
CA PHE A 479 -5.07 10.21 -2.51
C PHE A 479 -5.86 11.31 -1.80
N GLY A 480 -5.21 12.11 -0.96
CA GLY A 480 -5.86 13.24 -0.27
C GLY A 480 -6.52 12.80 1.03
N ASN A 481 -7.84 12.85 1.14
CA ASN A 481 -8.53 12.57 2.41
C ASN A 481 -8.28 11.16 2.95
N ASN A 482 -8.13 10.17 2.06
CA ASN A 482 -7.86 8.77 2.39
C ASN A 482 -6.45 8.59 2.97
N HIS A 483 -5.52 9.51 2.69
CA HIS A 483 -4.19 9.46 3.30
C HIS A 483 -4.21 9.61 4.83
N ILE A 484 -5.29 10.15 5.40
CA ILE A 484 -5.51 10.19 6.86
C ILE A 484 -5.73 8.78 7.42
N ASP A 485 -6.59 7.98 6.77
CA ASP A 485 -6.81 6.58 7.12
C ASP A 485 -5.52 5.79 6.96
N PHE A 486 -4.86 5.94 5.82
CA PHE A 486 -3.63 5.24 5.49
C PHE A 486 -2.52 5.49 6.51
N ALA A 487 -2.29 6.76 6.86
CA ALA A 487 -1.34 7.13 7.90
C ALA A 487 -1.72 6.51 9.25
N SER A 488 -3.01 6.56 9.62
CA SER A 488 -3.53 6.01 10.86
C SER A 488 -3.45 4.47 10.91
N HIS A 489 -3.69 3.77 9.80
CA HIS A 489 -3.50 2.32 9.67
C HIS A 489 -2.05 1.93 9.95
N ILE A 490 -1.11 2.61 9.31
CA ILE A 490 0.34 2.43 9.54
C ILE A 490 0.69 2.71 11.01
N GLU A 491 0.14 3.77 11.60
CA GLU A 491 0.39 4.13 13.00
C GLU A 491 -0.10 3.06 13.97
N GLN A 492 -1.31 2.54 13.76
CA GLN A 492 -1.92 1.53 14.62
C GLN A 492 -1.16 0.20 14.58
N ILE A 493 -0.67 -0.20 13.40
CA ILE A 493 0.20 -1.38 13.27
C ILE A 493 1.55 -1.12 13.92
N GLY A 494 2.18 0.02 13.64
CA GLY A 494 3.50 0.38 14.17
C GLY A 494 3.54 0.52 15.70
N LYS A 495 2.47 1.04 16.33
CA LYS A 495 2.32 1.12 17.81
C LYS A 495 2.43 -0.23 18.51
N ARG A 496 2.21 -1.34 17.78
CA ARG A 496 2.32 -2.72 18.28
C ARG A 496 3.71 -3.33 18.06
N GLY A 497 4.67 -2.54 17.58
CA GLY A 497 6.03 -3.00 17.31
C GLY A 497 6.17 -3.81 16.02
N ILE A 498 5.17 -3.79 15.14
CA ILE A 498 5.18 -4.53 13.87
C ILE A 498 5.80 -3.66 12.77
N PRO A 499 6.89 -4.10 12.11
CA PRO A 499 7.44 -3.45 10.92
C PRO A 499 6.39 -3.29 9.82
N VAL A 500 6.20 -2.06 9.34
CA VAL A 500 5.19 -1.72 8.34
C VAL A 500 5.80 -0.97 7.17
N VAL A 501 5.39 -1.30 5.94
CA VAL A 501 5.73 -0.57 4.70
C VAL A 501 4.45 -0.01 4.10
N GLY A 502 4.42 1.28 3.82
CA GLY A 502 3.32 1.94 3.12
C GLY A 502 3.56 1.96 1.61
N VAL A 503 2.51 1.79 0.81
CA VAL A 503 2.56 1.87 -0.65
C VAL A 503 1.41 2.75 -1.15
N THR A 504 1.72 3.88 -1.77
CA THR A 504 0.70 4.84 -2.21
C THR A 504 1.23 5.74 -3.32
N TYR A 505 0.33 6.32 -4.10
CA TYR A 505 0.63 7.53 -4.87
C TYR A 505 0.77 8.71 -3.90
N ALA A 506 1.96 9.33 -3.84
CA ALA A 506 2.30 10.39 -2.88
C ALA A 506 3.23 11.48 -3.46
N ALA A 507 3.21 11.67 -4.78
CA ALA A 507 3.95 12.74 -5.46
C ALA A 507 3.27 14.12 -5.27
N TYR A 508 3.63 15.14 -6.06
CA TYR A 508 3.22 16.53 -5.79
C TYR A 508 1.71 16.75 -5.65
N GLN A 509 0.88 16.19 -6.53
CA GLN A 509 -0.58 16.37 -6.42
C GLN A 509 -1.22 15.44 -5.38
N GLY A 510 -0.56 14.32 -5.08
CA GLY A 510 -0.97 13.36 -4.07
C GLY A 510 -0.20 13.50 -2.75
N GLN A 511 0.44 14.64 -2.48
CA GLN A 511 1.43 14.74 -1.42
C GLN A 511 0.83 14.36 -0.06
N LEU A 512 1.56 13.56 0.71
CA LEU A 512 1.19 13.24 2.09
C LEU A 512 1.29 14.51 2.95
N ILE A 513 0.14 15.07 3.33
CA ILE A 513 0.03 16.21 4.26
C ILE A 513 0.01 15.72 5.72
N VAL A 514 -0.22 14.42 5.92
CA VAL A 514 -0.22 13.74 7.22
C VAL A 514 0.92 12.73 7.28
N GLY A 515 1.53 12.61 8.46
CA GLY A 515 2.65 11.71 8.69
C GLY A 515 2.73 11.30 10.16
N ASN A 516 3.40 10.18 10.41
CA ASN A 516 3.76 9.74 11.76
C ASN A 516 5.09 8.98 11.73
N LYS A 517 5.67 8.73 12.91
CA LYS A 517 7.00 8.11 13.04
C LYS A 517 7.12 6.69 12.48
N TYR A 518 6.02 6.01 12.18
CA TYR A 518 6.00 4.65 11.61
C TYR A 518 5.88 4.65 10.08
N MET A 519 5.72 5.82 9.45
CA MET A 519 5.74 6.03 8.00
C MET A 519 7.17 6.25 7.47
N ASP A 520 8.16 5.58 8.08
CA ASP A 520 9.59 5.65 7.74
C ASP A 520 9.97 4.76 6.54
N ALA A 521 9.05 3.92 6.06
CA ALA A 521 9.25 3.02 4.94
C ALA A 521 8.10 3.12 3.93
N MET A 522 8.32 3.85 2.84
CA MET A 522 7.29 4.21 1.86
C MET A 522 7.72 3.85 0.44
N VAL A 523 6.79 3.26 -0.33
CA VAL A 523 6.95 3.00 -1.76
C VAL A 523 5.99 3.90 -2.54
N GLU A 524 6.57 4.78 -3.34
CA GLU A 524 5.85 5.68 -4.23
C GLU A 524 5.31 4.94 -5.46
N LEU A 525 4.07 5.28 -5.85
CA LEU A 525 3.37 4.74 -7.01
C LEU A 525 3.26 5.71 -8.19
N ASN A 526 3.71 6.95 -8.08
CA ASN A 526 3.69 7.89 -9.19
C ASN A 526 4.51 7.39 -10.40
N LYS A 527 3.89 7.38 -11.59
CA LYS A 527 4.55 7.19 -12.89
C LYS A 527 4.48 8.42 -13.79
N ASP A 528 3.75 9.47 -13.39
CA ASP A 528 3.77 10.73 -14.12
C ASP A 528 5.08 11.49 -13.88
N LYS A 529 5.70 11.98 -14.95
CA LYS A 529 6.98 12.69 -14.90
C LYS A 529 6.95 14.00 -14.08
N ASN A 530 5.77 14.57 -13.90
CA ASN A 530 5.56 15.81 -13.16
C ASN A 530 4.96 15.56 -11.78
N GLY A 531 4.81 14.30 -11.34
CA GLY A 531 4.22 13.98 -10.04
C GLY A 531 2.72 14.31 -9.93
N MET A 532 1.99 14.24 -11.05
CA MET A 532 0.57 14.64 -11.14
C MET A 532 -0.38 13.44 -11.30
N GLU A 533 -1.64 13.68 -10.93
CA GLU A 533 -2.77 12.86 -11.36
C GLU A 533 -2.95 13.13 -12.87
N SER A 534 -2.57 12.16 -13.70
CA SER A 534 -2.42 12.36 -15.14
C SER A 534 -3.74 12.32 -15.92
N GLU A 535 -4.85 12.05 -15.25
CA GLU A 535 -6.17 11.77 -15.84
C GLU A 535 -6.17 10.59 -16.83
N ILE A 536 -5.15 9.72 -16.75
CA ILE A 536 -5.01 8.52 -17.57
C ILE A 536 -5.28 7.32 -16.68
N LEU A 537 -6.29 6.53 -17.02
CA LEU A 537 -6.75 5.42 -16.20
C LEU A 537 -5.59 4.47 -15.86
N GLY A 538 -5.41 4.22 -14.56
CA GLY A 538 -4.47 3.26 -14.00
C GLY A 538 -2.99 3.67 -14.02
N ASP A 539 -2.66 4.91 -14.40
CA ASP A 539 -1.25 5.34 -14.57
C ASP A 539 -0.41 5.21 -13.30
N ASN A 540 -0.95 5.67 -12.18
CA ASN A 540 -0.31 5.72 -10.87
C ASN A 540 -0.76 4.56 -9.95
N THR A 541 -1.27 3.47 -10.53
CA THR A 541 -1.64 2.26 -9.76
C THR A 541 -0.43 1.37 -9.47
N LEU A 542 -0.59 0.50 -8.47
CA LEU A 542 0.41 -0.49 -8.08
C LEU A 542 0.70 -1.47 -9.22
N CYS A 543 1.97 -1.67 -9.51
CA CYS A 543 2.46 -2.59 -10.55
C CYS A 543 3.46 -3.63 -9.99
N PRO A 544 3.77 -4.70 -10.74
CA PRO A 544 4.68 -5.75 -10.27
C PRO A 544 6.05 -5.24 -9.80
N GLU A 545 6.60 -4.21 -10.44
CA GLU A 545 7.83 -3.56 -10.02
C GLU A 545 7.71 -2.90 -8.65
N ASP A 546 6.57 -2.25 -8.36
CA ASP A 546 6.30 -1.61 -7.07
C ASP A 546 6.12 -2.67 -5.97
N ALA A 547 5.41 -3.76 -6.29
CA ALA A 547 5.25 -4.90 -5.39
C ALA A 547 6.61 -5.49 -4.98
N ARG A 548 7.52 -5.68 -5.95
CA ARG A 548 8.89 -6.15 -5.67
C ARG A 548 9.63 -5.19 -4.74
N ARG A 549 9.51 -3.87 -4.95
CA ARG A 549 10.10 -2.87 -4.04
C ARG A 549 9.52 -2.95 -2.63
N ALA A 550 8.20 -3.06 -2.50
CA ALA A 550 7.53 -3.14 -1.21
C ALA A 550 7.90 -4.41 -0.42
N VAL A 551 7.92 -5.58 -1.07
CA VAL A 551 8.33 -6.85 -0.42
C VAL A 551 9.80 -6.81 -0.03
N ALA A 552 10.69 -6.30 -0.89
CA ALA A 552 12.11 -6.16 -0.57
C ALA A 552 12.33 -5.19 0.61
N MET A 553 11.61 -4.06 0.63
CA MET A 553 11.66 -3.09 1.71
C MET A 553 11.15 -3.66 3.03
N LEU A 554 10.07 -4.45 3.01
CA LEU A 554 9.55 -5.10 4.21
C LEU A 554 10.58 -6.08 4.79
N LYS A 555 11.16 -6.94 3.94
CA LYS A 555 12.22 -7.89 4.37
C LYS A 555 13.41 -7.17 4.99
N ALA A 556 13.86 -6.08 4.37
CA ALA A 556 14.94 -5.25 4.89
C ALA A 556 14.59 -4.64 6.26
N LYS A 557 13.38 -4.08 6.40
CA LYS A 557 12.91 -3.48 7.65
C LYS A 557 12.80 -4.50 8.78
N MET A 558 12.25 -5.68 8.50
CA MET A 558 12.16 -6.79 9.45
C MET A 558 13.55 -7.30 9.88
N ALA A 559 14.54 -7.23 8.98
CA ALA A 559 15.93 -7.56 9.29
C ALA A 559 16.69 -6.44 10.04
N GLY A 560 16.04 -5.32 10.36
CA GLY A 560 16.66 -4.20 11.06
C GLY A 560 17.58 -3.34 10.18
N VAL A 561 17.47 -3.45 8.86
CA VAL A 561 18.23 -2.59 7.93
C VAL A 561 17.71 -1.17 8.04
N LYS A 562 18.62 -0.21 8.22
CA LYS A 562 18.28 1.21 8.29
C LYS A 562 17.72 1.68 6.95
N ILE A 563 16.52 2.24 6.99
CA ILE A 563 15.89 2.95 5.85
C ILE A 563 16.25 4.43 5.96
N LEU A 564 16.66 5.03 4.84
CA LEU A 564 16.98 6.45 4.80
C LEU A 564 15.69 7.29 4.80
N PRO A 565 15.69 8.44 5.49
CA PRO A 565 14.52 9.31 5.47
C PRO A 565 14.25 9.82 4.04
N PRO A 566 12.97 10.05 3.68
CA PRO A 566 12.63 10.59 2.37
C PRO A 566 13.12 12.03 2.21
N SER A 567 13.29 12.47 0.97
CA SER A 567 13.44 13.89 0.65
C SER A 567 12.14 14.65 0.97
N LYS A 568 12.25 15.95 1.31
CA LYS A 568 11.07 16.80 1.61
C LYS A 568 10.11 16.94 0.43
N LYS A 569 10.67 17.00 -0.77
CA LYS A 569 9.93 17.06 -2.03
C LYS A 569 10.07 15.71 -2.72
N TRP A 570 9.04 15.33 -3.45
CA TRP A 570 9.10 14.16 -4.32
C TRP A 570 10.31 14.27 -5.26
N ASP A 571 11.03 13.16 -5.41
CA ASP A 571 12.21 13.02 -6.26
C ASP A 571 12.17 11.65 -6.94
N GLN A 572 11.98 11.66 -8.25
CA GLN A 572 11.92 10.46 -9.08
C GLN A 572 13.19 9.60 -8.97
N SER A 573 14.36 10.20 -8.71
CA SER A 573 15.62 9.47 -8.63
C SER A 573 15.65 8.49 -7.45
N VAL A 574 14.91 8.77 -6.37
CA VAL A 574 14.76 7.85 -5.23
C VAL A 574 14.05 6.56 -5.67
N VAL A 575 12.97 6.70 -6.45
CA VAL A 575 12.20 5.57 -6.98
C VAL A 575 13.07 4.73 -7.92
N GLU A 576 13.80 5.37 -8.83
CA GLU A 576 14.67 4.71 -9.80
C GLU A 576 15.83 3.97 -9.13
N ASN A 577 16.46 4.58 -8.12
CA ASN A 577 17.55 3.94 -7.39
C ASN A 577 17.06 2.73 -6.58
N ASN A 578 15.91 2.85 -5.91
CA ASN A 578 15.30 1.73 -5.22
C ASN A 578 14.91 0.60 -6.19
N GLN A 579 14.44 0.93 -7.40
CA GLN A 579 14.12 -0.08 -8.41
C GLN A 579 15.37 -0.83 -8.88
N LYS A 580 16.49 -0.13 -9.13
CA LYS A 580 17.75 -0.75 -9.54
C LYS A 580 18.26 -1.76 -8.49
N LEU A 581 18.21 -1.40 -7.21
CA LEU A 581 18.60 -2.29 -6.10
C LEU A 581 17.78 -3.58 -6.09
N VAL A 582 16.50 -3.49 -6.41
CA VAL A 582 15.60 -4.64 -6.45
C VAL A 582 15.81 -5.46 -7.71
N ASP A 583 15.94 -4.83 -8.88
CA ASP A 583 16.16 -5.53 -10.15
C ASP A 583 17.48 -6.33 -10.16
N GLU A 584 18.53 -5.82 -9.52
CA GLU A 584 19.79 -6.57 -9.33
C GLU A 584 19.58 -7.83 -8.49
N LYS A 585 18.72 -7.76 -7.47
CA LYS A 585 18.41 -8.90 -6.59
C LYS A 585 17.53 -9.95 -7.26
N TYR A 586 16.61 -9.56 -8.14
CA TYR A 586 15.71 -10.48 -8.86
C TYR A 586 16.29 -11.03 -10.19
N LYS A 587 17.45 -10.53 -10.64
CA LYS A 587 18.22 -11.10 -11.77
C LYS A 587 19.22 -12.18 -11.33
N ALA A 588 19.55 -12.24 -10.04
CA ALA A 588 20.39 -13.25 -9.42
C ALA A 588 19.53 -14.43 -8.95
#